data_AF-A0A8S0Y0J1-F1
#
_entry.id   AF-A0A8S0Y0J1-F1
#
_cell.length_a   1.000
_cell.length_b   1.000
_cell.length_c   1.000
_cell.angle_alpha   90.00
_cell.angle_beta   90.00
_cell.angle_gamma   90.00
#
_symmetry.space_group_name_H-M   'P 1'
#
loop_
_entity.id
_entity.type
_entity.pdbx_description
1 polymer ?
#
loop_
_entity_poly.entity_id
_entity_poly.type
_entity_poly.pdbx_seq_one_letter_code
_entity_poly.pdbx_strand_id
1 'polypeptide(L)' 'MMFKDLGRGARIELAKMARQLGMKFIGHNPKEQRVSVEYRGKGITYPVEEFVAHYHSSQPSV' A
#
# COMPACT_ATOMS: atom_id res chain seq x y z
N MET A 1 -5.21 -0.08 14.87
CA MET A 1 -5.14 1.35 14.50
C MET A 1 -6.30 1.66 13.55
N MET A 2 -7.07 2.72 13.81
CA MET A 2 -8.22 3.09 12.97
C MET A 2 -7.77 3.84 11.72
N PHE A 3 -8.08 3.30 10.54
CA PHE A 3 -7.82 3.86 9.19
C PHE A 3 -8.64 5.13 8.84
N LYS A 4 -9.01 5.96 9.82
CA LYS A 4 -9.99 7.04 9.61
C LYS A 4 -9.42 8.34 9.02
N ASP A 5 -8.09 8.47 8.90
CA ASP A 5 -7.43 9.70 8.42
C ASP A 5 -6.79 9.56 7.02
N LEU A 6 -7.36 8.73 6.15
CA LEU A 6 -6.83 8.50 4.80
C LEU A 6 -7.17 9.63 3.80
N GLY A 7 -6.82 10.88 4.16
CA GLY A 7 -6.72 12.01 3.24
C GLY A 7 -5.41 11.98 2.41
N ARG A 8 -4.91 13.15 1.97
CA ARG A 8 -3.67 13.31 1.18
C ARG A 8 -2.45 12.53 1.75
N GLY A 9 -2.43 12.26 3.06
CA GLY A 9 -1.45 11.42 3.74
C GLY A 9 -1.48 9.92 3.38
N ALA A 10 -2.66 9.36 3.07
CA ALA A 10 -2.82 7.95 2.69
C ALA A 10 -1.97 7.55 1.50
N ARG A 11 -1.98 8.36 0.44
CA ARG A 11 -1.19 8.10 -0.76
C ARG A 11 0.31 8.13 -0.48
N ILE A 12 0.75 9.05 0.39
CA ILE A 12 2.17 9.18 0.75
C ILE A 12 2.61 7.93 1.51
N GLU A 13 1.83 7.50 2.50
CA GLU A 13 2.16 6.32 3.30
C GLU A 13 2.11 5.02 2.47
N LEU A 14 1.06 4.84 1.64
CA LEU A 14 0.99 3.69 0.72
C LEU A 14 2.13 3.67 -0.30
N ALA A 15 2.57 4.84 -0.79
CA ALA A 15 3.71 4.93 -1.68
C ALA A 15 5.03 4.58 -0.99
N LYS A 16 5.22 4.99 0.27
CA LYS A 16 6.37 4.60 1.09
C LYS A 16 6.40 3.08 1.33
N MET A 17 5.28 2.50 1.73
CA MET A 17 5.15 1.06 1.94
C MET A 17 5.45 0.27 0.65
N ALA A 18 4.91 0.70 -0.49
CA ALA A 18 5.21 0.08 -1.78
C ALA A 18 6.71 0.09 -2.08
N ARG A 19 7.37 1.24 -1.87
CA ARG A 19 8.83 1.37 -2.05
C ARG A 19 9.60 0.41 -1.13
N GLN A 20 9.22 0.29 0.13
CA GLN A 20 9.87 -0.62 1.09
C GLN A 20 9.68 -2.10 0.73
N LEU A 21 8.58 -2.45 0.07
CA LEU A 21 8.31 -3.78 -0.46
C LEU A 21 8.98 -4.04 -1.83
N GLY A 22 9.74 -3.08 -2.37
CA GLY A 22 10.34 -3.20 -3.70
C GLY A 22 9.32 -3.12 -4.85
N MET A 23 8.18 -2.48 -4.60
CA MET A 23 7.10 -2.27 -5.57
C MET A 23 7.04 -0.79 -5.98
N LYS A 24 6.56 -0.53 -7.19
CA LYS A 24 6.32 0.84 -7.68
C LYS A 24 4.85 1.21 -7.45
N PHE A 25 4.62 2.30 -6.71
CA PHE A 25 3.27 2.80 -6.48
C PHE A 25 2.66 3.38 -7.78
N ILE A 26 1.46 2.93 -8.14
CA ILE A 26 0.70 3.44 -9.29
C ILE A 26 -0.40 4.39 -8.81
N GLY A 27 -1.16 3.99 -7.80
CA GLY A 27 -2.29 4.80 -7.33
C GLY A 27 -3.07 4.19 -6.17
N HIS A 28 -3.95 5.00 -5.61
CA HIS A 28 -4.87 4.59 -4.55
C HIS A 28 -6.27 5.11 -4.88
N ASN A 29 -7.25 4.22 -4.80
CA ASN A 29 -8.68 4.51 -4.90
C ASN A 29 -9.29 4.49 -3.48
N PRO A 30 -9.61 5.67 -2.91
CA PRO A 30 -10.19 5.76 -1.56
C PRO A 30 -11.65 5.30 -1.50
N LYS A 31 -12.39 5.31 -2.62
CA LYS A 31 -13.79 4.84 -2.63
C LYS A 31 -13.87 3.32 -2.49
N GLU A 32 -12.99 2.62 -3.19
CA GLU A 32 -12.94 1.16 -3.20
C GLU A 32 -11.93 0.59 -2.21
N GLN A 33 -11.22 1.44 -1.47
CA GLN A 33 -10.14 1.03 -0.55
C GLN A 33 -9.13 0.10 -1.24
N ARG A 34 -8.67 0.51 -2.43
CA ARG A 34 -7.71 -0.26 -3.24
C ARG A 34 -6.42 0.51 -3.48
N VAL A 35 -5.32 -0.22 -3.60
CA VAL A 35 -4.01 0.28 -3.96
C VAL A 35 -3.48 -0.50 -5.15
N SER A 36 -3.01 0.23 -6.16
CA SER A 36 -2.39 -0.35 -7.35
C SER A 36 -0.89 -0.10 -7.30
N VAL A 37 -0.13 -1.16 -7.53
CA VAL A 37 1.33 -1.17 -7.57
C VAL A 37 1.81 -1.98 -8.78
N GLU A 38 3.06 -1.78 -9.17
CA GLU A 38 3.75 -2.62 -10.13
C GLU A 38 4.85 -3.40 -9.40
N TYR A 39 4.89 -4.71 -9.61
CA TYR A 39 5.94 -5.58 -9.11
C TYR A 39 6.49 -6.43 -10.26
N ARG A 40 7.80 -6.32 -10.52
CA ARG A 40 8.49 -7.04 -11.61
C ARG A 40 7.81 -6.90 -12.97
N GLY A 41 7.38 -5.67 -13.31
CA GLY A 41 6.70 -5.37 -14.58
C GLY A 41 5.22 -5.80 -14.65
N LYS A 42 4.63 -6.32 -13.57
CA LYS A 42 3.21 -6.69 -13.50
C LYS A 42 2.44 -5.71 -12.63
N GLY A 43 1.36 -5.15 -13.15
CA GLY A 43 0.40 -4.36 -12.37
C GLY A 43 -0.46 -5.24 -11.48
N ILE A 44 -0.51 -4.92 -10.19
CA ILE A 44 -1.28 -5.65 -9.17
C ILE A 44 -2.10 -4.64 -8.37
N THR A 45 -3.35 -4.97 -8.13
CA THR A 45 -4.24 -4.17 -7.28
C THR A 45 -4.63 -4.98 -6.05
N TYR A 46 -4.39 -4.42 -4.88
CA TYR A 46 -4.71 -5.01 -3.58
C TYR A 46 -5.84 -4.23 -2.91
N PRO A 47 -6.67 -4.88 -2.09
CA PRO A 47 -7.32 -4.19 -0.98
C PRO A 47 -6.27 -3.51 -0.11
N VAL A 48 -6.55 -2.29 0.36
CA VAL A 48 -5.62 -1.50 1.18
C VAL A 48 -5.21 -2.27 2.44
N GLU A 49 -6.17 -2.95 3.08
CA GLU A 49 -5.93 -3.74 4.29
C GLU A 49 -4.93 -4.88 4.04
N GLU A 50 -5.11 -5.66 2.98
CA GLU A 50 -4.19 -6.74 2.61
C GLU A 50 -2.79 -6.23 2.29
N PHE A 51 -2.70 -5.09 1.60
CA PHE A 51 -1.42 -4.47 1.28
C PHE A 51 -0.67 -4.01 2.53
N VAL A 52 -1.38 -3.40 3.48
CA VAL A 52 -0.81 -2.98 4.77
C VAL A 52 -0.41 -4.17 5.62
N ALA A 53 -1.23 -5.23 5.66
CA ALA A 53 -0.87 -6.48 6.33
C ALA A 53 0.38 -7.12 5.72
N HIS A 54 0.47 -7.16 4.39
CA HIS A 54 1.66 -7.65 3.69
C HIS A 54 2.90 -6.83 4.03
N TYR A 55 2.78 -5.50 4.06
CA TYR A 55 3.85 -4.60 4.51
C TYR A 55 4.34 -4.97 5.92
N HIS A 56 3.43 -5.08 6.88
CA HIS A 56 3.78 -5.44 8.26
C HIS A 56 4.41 -6.82 8.38
N SER A 57 3.91 -7.82 7.64
CA SER A 57 4.48 -9.17 7.63
C SER A 57 5.89 -9.23 7.04
N SER A 58 6.25 -8.24 6.21
CA SER A 58 7.56 -8.15 5.56
C SER A 58 8.56 -7.33 6.37
N GLN A 59 8.14 -6.70 7.47
CA GLN A 59 9.06 -6.03 8.39
C GLN A 59 9.69 -7.08 9.31
N PRO A 60 11.01 -7.04 9.56
CA PRO A 60 11.62 -7.88 10.57
C PRO A 60 11.00 -7.56 11.94
N SER A 61 10.65 -8.61 12.68
CA SER A 61 10.23 -8.49 14.08
C SER A 61 11.38 -7.86 14.85
N VAL A 62 11.18 -6.65 15.37
CA VAL A 62 12.13 -5.99 16.27
C VAL A 62 12.04 -6.64 17.64
#